data_AF-A0AB37XNP5-F1
#
_entry.id   AF-A0AB37XNP5-F1
#
_cell.length_a   1.000
_cell.length_b   1.000
_cell.length_c   1.000
_cell.angle_alpha   90.00
_cell.angle_beta   90.00
_cell.angle_gamma   90.00
#
_symmetry.space_group_name_H-M   'P 1'
#
loop_
_entity.id
_entity.type
_entity.pdbx_description
1 polymer ?
#
loop_
_entity_poly.entity_id
_entity_poly.type
_entity_poly.pdbx_seq_one_letter_code
_entity_poly.pdbx_strand_id
1 'polypeptide(L)'
;MITRRAKTMYYKFGEIKNKIISFNGFEFKVSAMKKHDGISIQIKDMNNIPLKSFHVVDLSELYFATDAMRDVINEWIEENT
;
A
#
# COMPACT_ATOMS: atom_id res chain seq x y z
N MET A 1 -25.21 -22.57 20.74
CA MET A 1 -24.16 -22.53 19.69
C MET A 1 -23.98 -21.09 19.26
N ILE A 2 -22.83 -20.47 19.55
CA ILE A 2 -22.54 -19.10 19.13
C ILE A 2 -21.88 -19.19 17.76
N THR A 3 -22.62 -18.89 16.71
CA THR A 3 -22.08 -18.73 15.36
C THR A 3 -21.14 -17.53 15.37
N ARG A 4 -19.83 -17.77 15.37
CA ARG A 4 -18.85 -16.74 15.07
C ARG A 4 -19.17 -16.24 13.65
N ARG A 5 -19.81 -15.07 13.54
CA ARG A 5 -19.90 -14.34 12.27
C ARG A 5 -18.45 -14.12 11.81
N ALA A 6 -18.03 -14.85 10.79
CA ALA A 6 -16.88 -14.44 10.00
C ALA A 6 -17.20 -13.02 9.51
N LYS A 7 -16.43 -12.03 9.96
CA LYS A 7 -16.52 -10.67 9.46
C LYS A 7 -16.03 -10.72 8.02
N THR A 8 -16.92 -11.04 7.08
CA THR A 8 -16.63 -10.94 5.65
C THR A 8 -16.23 -9.50 5.39
N MET A 9 -14.95 -9.25 5.12
CA MET A 9 -14.49 -7.91 4.76
C MET A 9 -15.00 -7.59 3.36
N TYR A 10 -16.16 -6.95 3.29
CA TYR A 10 -16.76 -6.46 2.04
C TYR A 10 -15.99 -5.22 1.57
N TYR A 11 -14.79 -5.37 1.04
CA TYR A 11 -14.15 -4.29 0.30
C TYR A 11 -14.85 -4.15 -1.05
N LYS A 12 -15.44 -2.98 -1.29
CA LYS A 12 -16.08 -2.71 -2.59
C LYS A 12 -15.00 -2.42 -3.63
N PHE A 13 -15.22 -2.88 -4.87
CA PHE A 13 -14.36 -2.46 -5.98
C PHE A 13 -14.32 -0.93 -6.09
N GLY A 14 -13.14 -0.37 -6.30
CA GLY A 14 -12.92 1.08 -6.32
C GLY A 14 -12.80 1.71 -4.93
N GLU A 15 -12.98 0.97 -3.84
CA GLU A 15 -12.71 1.49 -2.51
C GLU A 15 -11.21 1.72 -2.32
N ILE A 16 -10.85 2.95 -1.96
CA ILE A 16 -9.47 3.34 -1.66
C ILE A 16 -9.31 3.45 -0.15
N LYS A 17 -8.30 2.78 0.39
CA LYS A 17 -7.83 2.94 1.76
C LYS A 17 -6.50 3.70 1.74
N ASN A 18 -6.42 4.74 2.55
CA ASN A 18 -5.21 5.54 2.69
C ASN A 18 -4.61 5.34 4.08
N LYS A 19 -3.28 5.33 4.17
CA LYS A 19 -2.54 5.30 5.42
C LYS A 19 -1.28 6.14 5.29
N ILE A 20 -0.96 6.91 6.32
CA ILE A 20 0.34 7.57 6.45
C ILE A 20 1.27 6.57 7.16
N ILE A 21 2.47 6.40 6.62
CA ILE A 21 3.53 5.61 7.22
C ILE A 21 4.73 6.50 7.50
N SER A 22 5.44 6.20 8.58
CA SER A 22 6.68 6.88 8.94
C SER A 22 7.85 5.91 8.74
N PHE A 23 8.89 6.35 8.06
CA PHE A 23 10.08 5.56 7.76
C PHE A 23 11.32 6.45 7.80
N ASN A 24 12.32 6.07 8.61
CA ASN A 24 13.55 6.85 8.83
C ASN A 24 13.31 8.35 9.17
N GLY A 25 12.22 8.67 9.86
CA GLY A 25 11.86 10.06 10.21
C GLY A 25 11.10 10.83 9.12
N PHE A 26 10.93 10.24 7.93
CA PHE A 26 10.13 10.78 6.84
C PHE A 26 8.72 10.18 6.85
N GLU A 27 7.75 10.92 6.33
CA GLU A 27 6.36 10.47 6.20
C GLU A 27 6.00 10.22 4.72
N PHE A 28 5.23 9.16 4.48
CA PHE A 28 4.75 8.79 3.15
C PHE A 28 3.27 8.43 3.19
N LYS A 29 2.57 8.69 2.09
CA LYS A 29 1.16 8.31 1.89
C LYS A 29 1.10 7.01 1.09
N VAL A 30 0.47 6.00 1.67
CA VAL A 30 0.19 4.72 1.00
C VAL A 30 -1.31 4.62 0.75
N SER A 31 -1.67 4.40 -0.51
CA SER A 31 -3.05 4.22 -0.96
C SER A 31 -3.22 2.82 -1.54
N ALA A 32 -4.19 2.06 -1.05
CA ALA A 32 -4.56 0.75 -1.58
C ALA A 32 -5.97 0.80 -2.16
N MET A 33 -6.14 0.35 -3.40
CA MET A 33 -7.42 0.32 -4.12
C MET A 33 -7.75 -1.09 -4.58
N LYS A 34 -8.94 -1.60 -4.23
CA LYS A 34 -9.41 -2.89 -4.74
C LYS A 34 -9.82 -2.77 -6.21
N LYS A 35 -9.15 -3.51 -7.09
CA LYS A 35 -9.48 -3.67 -8.51
C LYS A 35 -10.12 -5.04 -8.75
N HIS A 36 -10.69 -5.23 -9.94
CA HIS A 36 -11.34 -6.48 -10.36
C HIS A 36 -10.39 -7.69 -10.32
N ASP A 37 -9.12 -7.44 -10.61
CA ASP A 37 -8.03 -8.40 -10.78
C ASP A 37 -7.05 -8.45 -9.59
N GLY A 38 -7.19 -7.57 -8.59
CA GLY A 38 -6.23 -7.53 -7.50
C GLY A 38 -6.38 -6.28 -6.64
N ILE A 39 -5.28 -5.86 -6.02
CA ILE A 39 -5.16 -4.64 -5.23
C ILE A 39 -4.07 -3.79 -5.86
N SER A 40 -4.37 -2.52 -6.13
CA SER A 40 -3.38 -1.55 -6.56
C SER A 40 -2.90 -0.79 -5.33
N ILE A 41 -1.61 -0.84 -5.03
CA ILE A 41 -1.00 -0.08 -3.93
C ILE A 41 -0.13 1.01 -4.54
N GLN A 42 -0.23 2.24 -4.04
CA GLN A 42 0.54 3.37 -4.50
C GLN A 42 1.19 4.08 -3.32
N ILE A 43 2.45 4.44 -3.47
CA ILE A 43 3.20 5.26 -2.51
C ILE A 43 3.38 6.65 -3.10
N LYS A 44 3.21 7.65 -2.25
CA LYS A 44 3.46 9.06 -2.54
C LYS A 44 4.23 9.71 -1.40
N ASP A 45 4.96 10.76 -1.71
CA ASP A 45 5.48 11.68 -0.69
C ASP A 45 4.35 12.51 -0.07
N MET A 46 4.70 13.38 0.87
CA MET A 46 3.72 14.27 1.51
C MET A 46 3.18 15.35 0.56
N ASN A 47 3.92 15.70 -0.50
CA ASN A 47 3.48 16.62 -1.56
C ASN A 47 2.52 15.95 -2.57
N ASN A 48 2.18 14.68 -2.37
CA ASN A 48 1.37 13.85 -3.25
C ASN A 48 2.03 13.51 -4.60
N ILE A 49 3.36 13.63 -4.70
CA ILE A 49 4.14 13.16 -5.84
C ILE A 49 4.20 11.63 -5.78
N PRO A 50 3.72 10.91 -6.82
CA PRO A 50 3.80 9.45 -6.84
C PRO A 50 5.25 8.96 -6.96
N LEU A 51 5.66 8.08 -6.06
CA LEU A 51 6.97 7.41 -6.12
C LEU A 51 6.84 6.12 -6.94
N LYS A 52 5.93 5.23 -6.55
CA LYS A 52 5.72 3.94 -7.23
C LYS A 52 4.31 3.40 -7.01
N SER A 53 3.87 2.55 -7.93
CA SER A 53 2.67 1.73 -7.80
C SER A 53 2.98 0.26 -7.99
N PHE A 54 2.22 -0.57 -7.28
CA PHE A 54 2.31 -2.02 -7.26
C PHE A 54 0.92 -2.58 -7.53
N HIS A 55 0.87 -3.68 -8.27
CA HIS A 55 -0.34 -4.47 -8.43
C HIS A 55 -0.10 -5.82 -7.77
N VAL A 56 -1.02 -6.22 -6.90
CA VAL A 56 -0.90 -7.40 -6.05
C VAL A 56 -2.17 -8.22 -6.19
N VAL A 57 -2.05 -9.43 -6.69
CA VAL A 57 -3.15 -10.38 -6.90
C VAL A 57 -3.29 -11.32 -5.69
N ASP A 58 -2.18 -11.69 -5.06
CA ASP A 58 -2.14 -12.60 -3.91
C ASP A 58 -1.20 -12.16 -2.77
N LEU A 59 -1.16 -12.97 -1.70
CA LEU A 59 -0.38 -12.65 -0.50
C LEU A 59 1.14 -12.75 -0.73
N SER A 60 1.61 -13.62 -1.64
CA SER A 60 3.03 -13.76 -1.93
C SER A 60 3.57 -12.52 -2.61
N GLU A 61 2.82 -11.98 -3.58
CA GLU A 61 3.13 -10.72 -4.26
C GLU A 61 3.13 -9.52 -3.30
N LEU A 62 2.35 -9.58 -2.21
CA LEU A 62 2.34 -8.51 -1.20
C LEU A 62 3.69 -8.40 -0.47
N TYR A 63 4.36 -9.53 -0.20
CA TYR A 63 5.68 -9.52 0.43
C TYR A 63 6.72 -8.88 -0.48
N PHE A 64 6.77 -9.29 -1.75
CA PHE A 64 7.65 -8.68 -2.75
C PHE A 64 7.36 -7.20 -2.96
N ALA A 65 6.08 -6.81 -3.03
CA ALA A 65 5.69 -5.41 -3.12
C ALA A 65 6.17 -4.62 -1.90
N THR A 66 6.08 -5.18 -0.70
CA THR A 66 6.52 -4.50 0.54
C THR A 66 8.02 -4.29 0.56
N ASP A 67 8.81 -5.27 0.12
CA ASP A 67 10.27 -5.11 0.05
C ASP A 67 10.66 -4.07 -1.01
N ALA A 68 10.08 -4.15 -2.22
CA ALA A 68 10.31 -3.16 -3.27
C ALA A 68 9.83 -1.75 -2.87
N MET A 69 8.79 -1.62 -2.05
CA MET A 69 8.37 -0.35 -1.48
C MET A 69 9.43 0.26 -0.56
N ARG A 70 10.13 -0.55 0.23
CA ARG A 70 11.21 -0.08 1.11
C ARG A 70 12.39 0.42 0.28
N ASP A 71 12.76 -0.30 -0.76
CA ASP A 71 13.85 0.10 -1.65
C ASP A 71 13.56 1.45 -2.32
N VAL A 72 12.35 1.63 -2.85
CA VAL A 72 11.92 2.90 -3.45
C VAL A 72 11.92 4.05 -2.42
N ILE A 73 11.50 3.79 -1.18
CA ILE A 73 11.52 4.80 -0.12
C ILE A 73 12.96 5.18 0.24
N ASN A 74 13.85 4.20 0.36
CA ASN A 74 15.26 4.45 0.65
C ASN A 74 15.91 5.30 -0.46
N GLU A 75 15.71 4.92 -1.72
CA GLU A 75 16.21 5.67 -2.89
C GLU A 75 15.71 7.12 -2.87
N TRP A 76 14.40 7.32 -2.64
CA TRP A 76 13.85 8.68 -2.53
C TRP A 76 14.47 9.48 -1.39
N ILE A 77 14.73 8.87 -0.23
CA ILE A 77 15.39 9.55 0.89
C ILE A 77 16.82 9.94 0.52
N GLU A 78 17.58 9.04 -0.09
CA GLU A 78 18.96 9.28 -0.55
C GLU A 78 19.04 10.41 -1.60
N GLU A 79 18.05 10.52 -2.49
CA GLU A 79 17.99 11.59 -3.49
C GLU A 79 17.61 12.96 -2.91
N ASN A 80 17.00 12.99 -1.71
CA ASN A 80 16.43 14.21 -1.11
C ASN A 80 17.11 14.62 0.21
N THR A 81 18.22 13.97 0.59
CA THR A 81 19.01 14.26 1.80
C THR A 81 20.48 14.46 1.47
#